data_AF-A0A833X517-F1
#
_entry.id   AF-A0A833X517-F1
#
_cell.length_a   1.000
_cell.length_b   1.000
_cell.length_c   1.000
_cell.angle_alpha   90.00
_cell.angle_beta   90.00
_cell.angle_gamma   90.00
#
_symmetry.space_group_name_H-M   'P 1'
#
loop_
_entity.id
_entity.type
_entity.pdbx_description
1 polymer ?
#
loop_
_entity_poly.entity_id
_entity_poly.type
_entity_poly.pdbx_seq_one_letter_code
_entity_poly.pdbx_strand_id
1 'polypeptide(L)'
;MEQFIKVRFGDAPCDSFSVDVDENGKLGLDVLGLRTKILSRLKLPPDADLVLTYYDLEGDVVALHEDGDLHAVMERRPEFLSICVQMRLKKKKRRRRQEEDQTTYLKLSEAMECLEHICTRGCTIVGPYDMEPTKMKGPCSKFSTCKGVQLLIHHFATCKKRVNHGCLRCKRLWQLLRLHSSICDRPDSCRVPLCRKKRDDIIRILQ
;
A
#
# COMPACT_ATOMS: atom_id res chain seq x y z
N MET A 1 35.82 11.95 -31.60
CA MET A 1 36.01 10.53 -31.20
C MET A 1 34.62 9.96 -30.93
N GLU A 2 34.40 8.64 -31.01
CA GLU A 2 33.09 8.06 -30.69
C GLU A 2 33.18 7.19 -29.43
N GLN A 3 32.19 7.30 -28.55
CA GLN A 3 32.00 6.43 -27.39
C GLN A 3 30.95 5.38 -27.73
N PHE A 4 31.30 4.10 -27.54
CA PHE A 4 30.34 3.00 -27.65
C PHE A 4 29.56 2.83 -26.35
N ILE A 5 28.24 2.84 -26.45
CA ILE A 5 27.30 2.61 -25.35
C ILE A 5 26.60 1.28 -25.57
N LYS A 6 26.74 0.36 -24.61
CA LYS A 6 26.02 -0.92 -24.55
C LYS A 6 24.82 -0.75 -23.63
N VAL A 7 23.63 -1.16 -24.09
CA VAL A 7 22.38 -1.00 -23.35
C VAL A 7 21.78 -2.36 -23.08
N ARG A 8 21.50 -2.64 -21.80
CA ARG A 8 20.83 -3.86 -21.35
C ARG A 8 19.44 -3.52 -20.81
N PHE A 9 18.44 -4.28 -21.22
CA PHE A 9 17.07 -4.13 -20.75
C PHE A 9 16.54 -5.46 -20.21
N GLY A 10 16.48 -5.61 -18.88
CA GLY A 10 16.20 -6.90 -18.24
C GLY A 10 17.20 -7.99 -18.67
N ASP A 11 16.71 -9.19 -18.97
CA ASP A 11 17.50 -10.32 -19.49
C ASP A 11 17.58 -10.34 -21.04
N ALA A 12 17.14 -9.28 -21.70
CA ALA A 12 17.08 -9.21 -23.16
C ALA A 12 18.48 -9.01 -23.80
N PRO A 13 18.63 -9.30 -25.11
CA PRO A 13 19.88 -9.07 -25.84
C PRO A 13 20.33 -7.61 -25.71
N CYS A 14 21.64 -7.42 -25.57
CA CYS A 14 22.26 -6.10 -25.49
C CYS A 14 22.12 -5.37 -26.83
N ASP A 15 21.56 -4.16 -26.84
CA ASP A 15 21.68 -3.24 -27.98
C ASP A 15 22.90 -2.33 -27.76
N SER A 16 23.42 -1.71 -28.81
CA SER A 16 24.52 -0.76 -28.69
C SER A 16 24.45 0.36 -29.72
N PHE A 17 25.01 1.50 -29.36
CA PHE A 17 25.12 2.64 -30.26
C PHE A 17 26.34 3.50 -29.92
N SER A 18 26.86 4.16 -30.95
CA SER A 18 27.90 5.18 -30.80
C SER A 18 27.31 6.55 -30.49
N VAL A 19 28.09 7.36 -29.81
CA VAL A 19 27.82 8.77 -29.50
C VAL A 19 29.10 9.54 -29.70
N ASP A 20 29.01 10.70 -30.37
CA ASP A 20 30.16 11.58 -30.53
C ASP A 20 30.68 12.08 -29.18
N VAL A 21 32.00 12.17 -29.08
CA VAL A 21 32.74 12.69 -27.95
C VAL A 21 33.48 13.94 -28.41
N ASP A 22 33.28 15.02 -27.67
CA ASP A 22 33.93 16.31 -27.92
C ASP A 22 35.43 16.30 -27.55
N GLU A 23 36.10 17.41 -27.79
CA GLU A 23 37.53 17.58 -27.53
C GLU A 23 37.89 17.47 -26.02
N ASN A 24 36.92 17.70 -25.14
CA ASN A 24 37.08 17.61 -23.69
C ASN A 24 36.81 16.19 -23.16
N GLY A 25 36.41 15.25 -24.02
CA GLY A 25 36.06 13.89 -23.61
C GLY A 25 34.61 13.75 -23.12
N LYS A 26 33.75 14.75 -23.35
CA LYS A 26 32.34 14.73 -22.97
C LYS A 26 31.48 14.20 -24.13
N LEU A 27 30.43 13.47 -23.81
CA LEU A 27 29.44 13.05 -24.79
C LEU A 27 28.73 14.26 -25.39
N GLY A 28 28.52 14.24 -26.72
CA GLY A 28 27.71 15.21 -27.45
C GLY A 28 26.20 15.13 -27.16
N LEU A 29 25.82 14.54 -26.02
CA LEU A 29 24.45 14.47 -25.52
C LEU A 29 24.45 14.54 -23.98
N ASP A 30 23.34 15.01 -23.45
CA ASP A 30 23.01 15.02 -22.03
C ASP A 30 22.24 13.74 -21.64
N VAL A 31 21.92 13.56 -20.36
CA VAL A 31 21.17 12.40 -19.88
C VAL A 31 19.77 12.34 -20.51
N LEU A 32 19.17 13.48 -20.85
CA LEU A 32 17.88 13.55 -21.56
C LEU A 32 17.98 12.98 -22.98
N GLY A 33 19.00 13.39 -23.73
CA GLY A 33 19.33 12.89 -25.06
C GLY A 33 19.66 11.41 -25.03
N LEU A 34 20.40 10.96 -24.00
CA LEU A 34 20.69 9.56 -23.76
C LEU A 34 19.41 8.74 -23.56
N ARG A 35 18.51 9.22 -22.69
CA ARG A 35 17.18 8.60 -22.47
C ARG A 35 16.40 8.51 -23.77
N THR A 36 16.35 9.60 -24.54
CA THR A 36 15.62 9.66 -25.81
C THR A 36 16.16 8.66 -26.83
N LYS A 37 17.49 8.57 -26.95
CA LYS A 37 18.18 7.64 -27.86
C LYS A 37 17.94 6.19 -27.44
N ILE A 38 17.99 5.89 -26.14
CA ILE A 38 17.68 4.57 -25.57
C ILE A 38 16.23 4.17 -25.83
N LEU A 39 15.27 5.07 -25.59
CA LEU A 39 13.84 4.83 -25.85
C LEU A 39 13.59 4.49 -27.32
N SER A 40 14.19 5.26 -28.24
CA SER A 40 14.10 5.02 -29.67
C SER A 40 14.69 3.67 -30.09
N ARG A 41 15.89 3.33 -29.59
CA ARG A 41 16.58 2.06 -29.90
C ARG A 41 15.83 0.84 -29.38
N LEU A 42 15.39 0.89 -28.12
CA LEU A 42 14.65 -0.19 -27.48
C LEU A 42 13.17 -0.24 -27.88
N LYS A 43 12.70 0.68 -28.75
CA LYS A 43 11.29 0.80 -29.18
C LYS A 43 10.31 0.92 -28.00
N LEU A 44 10.73 1.64 -26.95
CA LEU A 44 9.91 1.86 -25.75
C LEU A 44 9.01 3.10 -25.93
N PRO A 45 7.89 3.21 -25.18
CA PRO A 45 7.04 4.40 -25.22
C PRO A 45 7.82 5.66 -24.85
N PRO A 46 7.61 6.80 -25.54
CA PRO A 46 8.32 8.04 -25.25
C PRO A 46 8.02 8.61 -23.85
N ASP A 47 6.88 8.22 -23.25
CA ASP A 47 6.50 8.57 -21.87
C ASP A 47 6.98 7.55 -20.82
N ALA A 48 7.82 6.57 -21.20
CA ALA A 48 8.32 5.56 -20.27
C ALA A 48 9.28 6.18 -19.24
N ASP A 49 8.96 6.00 -17.96
CA ASP A 49 9.82 6.37 -16.83
C ASP A 49 10.96 5.35 -16.70
N LEU A 50 12.13 5.68 -17.24
CA LEU A 50 13.33 4.85 -17.21
C LEU A 50 14.23 5.17 -16.03
N VAL A 51 14.71 4.14 -15.35
CA VAL A 51 15.91 4.21 -14.50
C VAL A 51 17.09 3.73 -15.32
N LEU A 52 18.10 4.60 -15.41
CA LEU A 52 19.38 4.29 -16.04
C LEU A 52 20.40 4.06 -14.93
N THR A 53 21.19 3.00 -15.07
CA THR A 53 22.28 2.64 -14.16
C THR A 53 23.49 2.21 -14.97
N TYR A 54 24.69 2.34 -14.44
CA TYR A 54 25.92 1.82 -15.03
C TYR A 54 26.71 1.01 -13.98
N TYR A 55 27.64 0.18 -14.45
CA TYR A 55 28.61 -0.48 -13.58
C TYR A 55 29.89 0.33 -13.58
N ASP A 56 30.42 0.67 -12.40
CA ASP A 56 31.74 1.29 -12.28
C ASP A 56 32.88 0.24 -12.34
N LEU A 57 34.11 0.70 -12.08
CA LEU A 57 35.30 -0.15 -12.09
C LEU A 57 35.34 -1.14 -10.92
N GLU A 58 34.64 -0.82 -9.84
CA GLU A 58 34.46 -1.69 -8.67
C GLU A 58 33.34 -2.72 -8.89
N GLY A 59 32.58 -2.57 -9.99
CA GLY A 59 31.45 -3.43 -10.34
C GLY A 59 30.17 -3.04 -9.63
N ASP A 60 30.14 -1.89 -8.96
CA ASP A 60 28.98 -1.38 -8.27
C ASP A 60 27.97 -0.78 -9.25
N VAL A 61 26.68 -0.99 -8.96
CA VAL A 61 25.59 -0.45 -9.77
C VAL A 61 25.30 0.98 -9.33
N VAL A 62 25.71 1.94 -10.16
CA VAL A 62 25.53 3.36 -9.89
C VAL A 62 24.41 3.92 -10.77
N ALA A 63 23.53 4.73 -10.18
CA ALA A 63 22.41 5.31 -10.89
C ALA A 63 22.79 6.60 -11.62
N LEU A 64 22.30 6.74 -12.85
CA LEU A 64 22.52 7.89 -13.73
C LEU A 64 21.27 8.79 -13.70
N HIS A 65 21.29 9.78 -12.81
CA HIS A 65 20.17 10.69 -12.58
C HIS A 65 20.30 11.97 -13.40
N GLU A 66 21.49 12.56 -13.43
CA GLU A 66 21.78 13.89 -13.97
C GLU A 66 23.09 13.93 -14.78
N ASP A 67 23.31 15.04 -15.49
CA ASP A 67 24.45 15.22 -16.40
C ASP A 67 25.79 15.20 -15.67
N GLY A 68 25.81 15.55 -14.37
CA GLY A 68 26.98 15.40 -13.51
C GLY A 68 27.43 13.94 -13.37
N ASP A 69 26.47 13.01 -13.23
CA ASP A 69 26.77 11.58 -13.19
C ASP A 69 27.38 11.09 -14.51
N LEU A 70 26.82 11.58 -15.63
CA LEU A 70 27.30 11.26 -16.97
C LEU A 70 28.71 11.81 -17.22
N HIS A 71 28.97 13.03 -16.75
CA HIS A 71 30.29 13.63 -16.81
C HIS A 71 31.31 12.83 -16.00
N ALA A 72 31.00 12.52 -14.75
CA ALA A 72 31.88 11.77 -13.85
C ALA A 72 32.24 10.38 -14.37
N VAL A 73 31.34 9.71 -15.10
CA VAL A 73 31.66 8.42 -15.73
C VAL A 73 32.50 8.60 -17.00
N MET A 74 32.30 9.67 -17.77
CA MET A 74 33.05 9.93 -19.01
C MET A 74 34.46 10.48 -18.77
N GLU A 75 34.69 11.23 -17.69
CA GLU A 75 36.03 11.67 -17.26
C GLU A 75 37.00 10.49 -17.06
N ARG A 76 36.46 9.32 -16.69
CA ARG A 76 37.23 8.09 -16.51
C ARG A 76 37.56 7.36 -17.81
N ARG A 77 37.11 7.88 -18.96
CA ARG A 77 37.37 7.37 -20.32
C ARG A 77 37.19 5.85 -20.46
N PRO A 78 35.99 5.30 -20.15
CA PRO A 78 35.74 3.87 -20.28
C PRO A 78 35.80 3.41 -21.73
N GLU A 79 36.33 2.21 -21.98
CA GLU A 79 36.36 1.60 -23.32
C GLU A 79 34.96 1.49 -23.93
N PHE A 80 33.97 1.10 -23.11
CA PHE A 80 32.55 1.16 -23.44
C PHE A 80 31.73 1.50 -22.20
N LEU A 81 30.64 2.26 -22.38
CA LEU A 81 29.70 2.56 -21.30
C LEU A 81 28.59 1.50 -21.30
N SER A 82 28.50 0.69 -20.24
CA SER A 82 27.43 -0.29 -20.08
C SER A 82 26.28 0.28 -19.25
N ILE A 83 25.15 0.54 -19.88
CA ILE A 83 23.93 1.07 -19.23
C ILE A 83 22.91 -0.05 -19.05
N CYS A 84 22.43 -0.24 -17.82
CA CYS A 84 21.26 -1.05 -17.53
C CYS A 84 20.02 -0.16 -17.40
N VAL A 85 18.96 -0.56 -18.13
CA VAL A 85 17.70 0.16 -18.25
C VAL A 85 16.61 -0.63 -17.55
N GLN A 86 15.91 0.01 -16.63
CA GLN A 86 14.74 -0.55 -15.94
C GLN A 86 13.54 0.40 -16.11
N MET A 87 12.36 -0.14 -16.42
CA MET A 87 11.12 0.65 -16.46
C MET A 87 10.48 0.75 -15.08
N ARG A 88 10.14 1.96 -14.63
CA ARG A 88 9.27 2.17 -13.47
C ARG A 88 7.82 1.98 -13.89
N LEU A 89 7.20 0.87 -13.47
CA LEU A 89 5.76 0.66 -13.68
C LEU A 89 4.96 1.72 -12.88
N LYS A 90 4.21 2.54 -13.63
CA LYS A 90 3.53 3.80 -13.27
C LYS A 90 3.13 3.96 -11.78
N LYS A 91 3.90 4.79 -11.06
CA LYS A 91 3.67 5.28 -9.68
C LYS A 91 2.22 5.71 -9.38
N LYS A 92 1.46 6.20 -10.36
CA LYS A 92 0.05 6.61 -10.22
C LYS A 92 -0.88 5.48 -9.78
N LYS A 93 -0.72 4.25 -10.30
CA LYS A 93 -1.55 3.10 -9.92
C LYS A 93 -1.27 2.66 -8.48
N ARG A 94 0.00 2.71 -8.06
CA ARG A 94 0.41 2.44 -6.69
C ARG A 94 -0.12 3.51 -5.73
N ARG A 95 -0.03 4.79 -6.09
CA ARG A 95 -0.58 5.89 -5.30
C ARG A 95 -2.09 5.75 -5.09
N ARG A 96 -2.84 5.46 -6.17
CA ARG A 96 -4.29 5.24 -6.09
C ARG A 96 -4.64 4.06 -5.16
N ARG A 97 -3.94 2.92 -5.29
CA ARG A 97 -4.13 1.78 -4.39
C ARG A 97 -3.83 2.15 -2.94
N GLN A 98 -2.75 2.89 -2.70
CA GLN A 98 -2.38 3.35 -1.37
C GLN A 98 -3.43 4.30 -0.75
N GLU A 99 -4.01 5.20 -1.55
CA GLU A 99 -5.11 6.09 -1.10
C GLU A 99 -6.40 5.31 -0.83
N GLU A 100 -6.71 4.30 -1.65
CA GLU A 100 -7.84 3.38 -1.45
C GLU A 100 -7.64 2.53 -0.18
N ASP A 101 -6.44 2.02 0.06
CA ASP A 101 -6.05 1.28 1.26
C ASP A 101 -6.13 2.16 2.51
N GLN A 102 -5.64 3.41 2.43
CA GLN A 102 -5.70 4.37 3.53
C GLN A 102 -7.15 4.73 3.89
N THR A 103 -7.98 4.95 2.89
CA THR A 103 -9.43 5.17 3.09
C THR A 103 -10.10 3.97 3.74
N THR A 104 -9.68 2.75 3.36
CA THR A 104 -10.20 1.50 3.92
C THR A 104 -9.78 1.34 5.38
N TYR A 105 -8.52 1.63 5.70
CA TYR A 105 -7.99 1.62 7.07
C TYR A 105 -8.73 2.62 7.99
N LEU A 106 -9.01 3.83 7.50
CA LEU A 106 -9.76 4.83 8.26
C LEU A 106 -11.18 4.34 8.60
N LYS A 107 -11.88 3.75 7.64
CA LYS A 107 -13.23 3.19 7.90
C LYS A 107 -13.20 2.01 8.87
N LEU A 108 -12.18 1.16 8.79
CA LEU A 108 -12.00 0.03 9.70
C LEU A 108 -11.67 0.49 11.11
N SER A 109 -10.72 1.42 11.28
CA SER A 109 -10.40 1.99 12.59
C SER A 109 -11.60 2.69 13.22
N GLU A 110 -12.37 3.44 12.46
CA GLU A 110 -13.62 4.03 12.96
C GLU A 110 -14.63 2.97 13.40
N ALA A 111 -14.83 1.90 12.61
CA ALA A 111 -15.71 0.79 13.00
C ALA A 111 -15.24 0.06 14.26
N MET A 112 -13.92 -0.04 14.47
CA MET A 112 -13.32 -0.64 15.66
C MET A 112 -13.58 0.19 16.92
N GLU A 113 -13.41 1.51 16.83
CA GLU A 113 -13.77 2.42 17.92
C GLU A 113 -15.27 2.35 18.23
N CYS A 114 -16.13 2.29 17.19
CA CYS A 114 -17.57 2.14 17.39
C CYS A 114 -17.92 0.80 18.05
N LEU A 115 -17.26 -0.29 17.67
CA LEU A 115 -17.44 -1.60 18.29
C LEU A 115 -17.10 -1.56 19.78
N GLU A 116 -15.95 -1.00 20.14
CA GLU A 116 -15.57 -0.84 21.55
C GLU A 116 -16.53 0.08 22.30
N HIS A 117 -16.91 1.21 21.71
CA HIS A 117 -17.89 2.13 22.29
C HIS A 117 -19.22 1.42 22.60
N ILE A 118 -19.76 0.67 21.64
CA ILE A 118 -21.01 -0.09 21.81
C ILE A 118 -20.86 -1.12 22.94
N CYS A 119 -19.77 -1.88 22.95
CA CYS A 119 -19.56 -2.94 23.94
C CYS A 119 -19.19 -2.42 25.34
N THR A 120 -18.73 -1.18 25.48
CA THR A 120 -18.30 -0.61 26.76
C THR A 120 -19.32 0.33 27.39
N ARG A 121 -19.94 1.17 26.56
CA ARG A 121 -20.84 2.26 27.00
C ARG A 121 -22.26 2.07 26.53
N GLY A 122 -22.48 1.18 25.55
CA GLY A 122 -23.72 1.11 24.80
C GLY A 122 -23.89 2.27 23.82
N CYS A 123 -24.65 2.02 22.78
CA CYS A 123 -25.14 3.04 21.88
C CYS A 123 -26.61 2.72 21.57
N THR A 124 -27.48 3.72 21.46
CA THR A 124 -28.91 3.66 21.07
C THR A 124 -29.68 2.33 21.26
N ILE A 125 -29.48 1.33 20.40
CA ILE A 125 -30.22 0.06 20.33
C ILE A 125 -29.42 -1.20 20.72
N VAL A 126 -28.12 -1.09 21.02
CA VAL A 126 -27.26 -2.23 21.40
C VAL A 126 -26.28 -1.75 22.47
N GLY A 127 -26.17 -2.47 23.58
CA GLY A 127 -25.31 -2.10 24.69
C GLY A 127 -24.99 -3.26 25.63
N PRO A 128 -24.05 -3.06 26.57
CA PRO A 128 -23.60 -4.12 27.44
C PRO A 128 -24.70 -4.55 28.43
N TYR A 129 -24.75 -5.84 28.76
CA TYR A 129 -25.81 -6.48 29.55
C TYR A 129 -26.04 -5.85 30.94
N ASP A 130 -24.97 -5.29 31.52
CA ASP A 130 -24.91 -4.71 32.85
C ASP A 130 -25.36 -3.24 32.92
N MET A 131 -25.70 -2.63 31.77
CA MET A 131 -26.21 -1.25 31.73
C MET A 131 -27.67 -1.25 31.27
N GLU A 132 -28.57 -0.65 32.06
CA GLU A 132 -29.92 -0.32 31.58
C GLU A 132 -29.83 0.54 30.30
N PRO A 133 -30.81 0.47 29.38
CA PRO A 133 -30.87 1.33 28.20
C PRO A 133 -31.06 2.78 28.64
N THR A 134 -29.94 3.39 29.01
CA THR A 134 -29.88 4.71 29.60
C THR A 134 -30.34 5.71 28.55
N LYS A 135 -31.30 6.55 28.95
CA LYS A 135 -31.78 7.69 28.18
C LYS A 135 -30.60 8.61 27.86
N MET A 136 -30.00 8.39 26.70
CA MET A 136 -29.09 9.23 25.91
C MET A 136 -28.17 10.18 26.68
N LYS A 137 -26.91 9.75 26.89
CA LYS A 137 -25.78 10.68 27.06
C LYS A 137 -25.40 11.30 25.70
N GLY A 138 -26.13 12.32 25.27
CA GLY A 138 -25.85 13.10 24.06
C GLY A 138 -25.91 12.29 22.74
N PRO A 139 -25.96 12.96 21.57
CA PRO A 139 -25.87 12.27 20.29
C PRO A 139 -24.45 11.68 20.13
N CYS A 140 -24.36 10.39 19.76
CA CYS A 140 -23.08 9.76 19.43
C CYS A 140 -22.41 10.52 18.28
N SER A 141 -21.17 10.97 18.47
CA SER A 141 -20.41 11.72 17.45
C SER A 141 -20.17 10.91 16.17
N LYS A 142 -20.17 9.57 16.28
CA LYS A 142 -20.02 8.62 15.18
C LYS A 142 -21.29 7.80 14.95
N PHE A 143 -22.46 8.45 15.05
CA PHE A 143 -23.75 7.76 15.00
C PHE A 143 -23.95 6.91 13.73
N SER A 144 -23.54 7.40 12.56
CA SER A 144 -23.66 6.67 11.29
C SER A 144 -22.93 5.32 11.33
N THR A 145 -21.67 5.33 11.77
CA THR A 145 -20.83 4.14 11.87
C THR A 145 -21.30 3.23 13.02
N CYS A 146 -21.64 3.79 14.18
CA CYS A 146 -22.23 3.05 15.29
C CYS A 146 -23.50 2.33 14.84
N LYS A 147 -24.42 3.02 14.16
CA LYS A 147 -25.66 2.42 13.66
C LYS A 147 -25.39 1.24 12.74
N GLY A 148 -24.40 1.35 11.85
CA GLY A 148 -23.95 0.25 11.00
C GLY A 148 -23.47 -0.96 11.79
N VAL A 149 -22.61 -0.74 12.79
CA VAL A 149 -22.08 -1.81 13.66
C VAL A 149 -23.19 -2.44 14.51
N GLN A 150 -24.09 -1.64 15.07
CA GLN A 150 -25.25 -2.13 15.83
C GLN A 150 -26.15 -3.02 15.01
N LEU A 151 -26.41 -2.68 13.74
CA LEU A 151 -27.20 -3.52 12.83
C LEU A 151 -26.49 -4.86 12.53
N LEU A 152 -25.15 -4.87 12.45
CA LEU A 152 -24.39 -6.11 12.31
C LEU A 152 -24.50 -6.99 13.56
N ILE A 153 -24.38 -6.40 14.76
CA ILE A 153 -24.53 -7.10 16.05
C ILE A 153 -25.94 -7.67 16.20
N HIS A 154 -26.96 -6.84 15.99
CA HIS A 154 -28.37 -7.24 16.04
C HIS A 154 -28.68 -8.37 15.04
N HIS A 155 -28.19 -8.24 13.80
CA HIS A 155 -28.34 -9.31 12.82
C HIS A 155 -27.67 -10.59 13.28
N PHE A 156 -26.42 -10.52 13.74
CA PHE A 156 -25.66 -11.71 14.15
C PHE A 156 -26.36 -12.50 15.26
N ALA A 157 -26.88 -11.81 16.26
CA ALA A 157 -27.52 -12.45 17.40
C ALA A 157 -28.92 -13.02 17.07
N THR A 158 -29.59 -12.54 16.02
CA THR A 158 -30.88 -13.08 15.53
C THR A 158 -30.74 -14.05 14.33
N CYS A 159 -29.55 -14.14 13.71
CA CYS A 159 -29.37 -14.89 12.47
C CYS A 159 -29.19 -16.40 12.71
N LYS A 160 -30.13 -17.19 12.18
CA LYS A 160 -30.11 -18.67 12.22
C LYS A 160 -28.96 -19.31 11.41
N LYS A 161 -28.38 -18.59 10.45
CA LYS A 161 -27.28 -19.07 9.59
C LYS A 161 -25.89 -18.70 10.12
N ARG A 162 -25.77 -18.18 11.35
CA ARG A 162 -24.49 -17.68 11.89
C ARG A 162 -23.42 -18.76 12.13
N VAL A 163 -23.85 -20.00 12.38
CA VAL A 163 -22.96 -21.14 12.71
C VAL A 163 -22.58 -21.94 11.46
N ASN A 164 -23.54 -22.18 10.55
CA ASN A 164 -23.31 -22.94 9.31
C ASN A 164 -22.87 -22.02 8.17
N HIS A 165 -21.56 -21.91 7.95
CA HIS A 165 -20.89 -21.10 6.92
C HIS A 165 -21.06 -19.57 7.02
N GLY A 166 -22.02 -19.07 7.79
CA GLY A 166 -22.26 -17.64 8.02
C GLY A 166 -22.82 -16.91 6.79
N CYS A 167 -23.85 -16.08 6.97
CA CYS A 167 -24.23 -15.14 5.91
C CYS A 167 -23.20 -14.01 5.79
N LEU A 168 -23.24 -13.22 4.71
CA LEU A 168 -22.30 -12.10 4.48
C LEU A 168 -22.25 -11.10 5.66
N ARG A 169 -23.39 -10.78 6.28
CA ARG A 169 -23.45 -9.87 7.44
C ARG A 169 -22.78 -10.49 8.68
N CYS A 170 -23.02 -11.77 8.93
CA CYS A 170 -22.37 -12.49 10.03
C CYS A 170 -20.86 -12.58 9.83
N LYS A 171 -20.40 -12.84 8.59
CA LYS A 171 -18.97 -12.87 8.25
C LYS A 171 -18.28 -11.53 8.51
N ARG A 172 -18.92 -10.41 8.15
CA ARG A 172 -18.39 -9.06 8.41
C ARG A 172 -18.22 -8.79 9.91
N LEU A 173 -19.22 -9.13 10.73
CA LEU A 173 -19.08 -8.97 12.18
C LEU A 173 -17.96 -9.87 12.74
N TRP A 174 -17.90 -11.13 12.30
CA TRP A 174 -16.83 -12.05 12.68
C TRP A 174 -15.44 -11.50 12.36
N GLN A 175 -15.25 -10.90 11.19
CA GLN A 175 -13.98 -10.28 10.81
C GLN A 175 -13.62 -9.12 11.75
N LEU A 176 -14.59 -8.27 12.10
CA LEU A 176 -14.37 -7.16 13.01
C LEU A 176 -13.98 -7.64 14.43
N LEU A 177 -14.68 -8.64 14.96
CA LEU A 177 -14.39 -9.22 16.28
C LEU A 177 -13.04 -9.94 16.30
N ARG A 178 -12.68 -10.66 15.23
CA ARG A 178 -11.37 -11.30 15.08
C ARG A 178 -10.25 -10.27 15.00
N LEU A 179 -10.45 -9.20 14.22
CA LEU A 179 -9.48 -8.11 14.13
C LEU A 179 -9.26 -7.49 15.50
N HIS A 180 -10.34 -7.19 16.23
CA HIS A 180 -10.25 -6.69 17.61
C HIS A 180 -9.42 -7.60 18.51
N SER A 181 -9.73 -8.91 18.52
CA SER A 181 -8.97 -9.88 19.32
C SER A 181 -7.48 -9.91 18.98
N SER A 182 -7.10 -9.67 17.73
CA SER A 182 -5.70 -9.67 17.30
C SER A 182 -4.90 -8.41 17.64
N ILE A 183 -5.58 -7.30 17.92
CA ILE A 183 -4.95 -5.99 18.20
C ILE A 183 -5.26 -5.44 19.60
N CYS A 184 -6.01 -6.19 20.42
CA CYS A 184 -6.39 -5.75 21.76
C CYS A 184 -5.26 -6.03 22.76
N ASP A 185 -4.68 -4.97 23.32
CA ASP A 185 -3.58 -5.06 24.29
C ASP A 185 -4.07 -5.31 25.73
N ARG A 186 -5.38 -5.26 25.98
CA ARG A 186 -5.99 -5.43 27.31
C ARG A 186 -7.13 -6.43 27.28
N PRO A 187 -6.87 -7.71 26.92
CA PRO A 187 -7.93 -8.71 26.81
C PRO A 187 -8.67 -8.90 28.14
N ASP A 188 -7.98 -8.81 29.29
CA ASP A 188 -8.52 -9.07 30.63
C ASP A 188 -9.51 -8.03 31.18
N SER A 189 -9.56 -6.84 30.60
CA SER A 189 -10.57 -5.82 30.89
C SER A 189 -11.49 -5.54 29.70
N CYS A 190 -11.27 -6.19 28.55
CA CYS A 190 -12.03 -5.94 27.35
C CYS A 190 -13.46 -6.47 27.45
N ARG A 191 -14.42 -5.65 27.01
CA ARG A 191 -15.87 -5.94 26.96
C ARG A 191 -16.35 -6.38 25.56
N VAL A 192 -15.47 -6.36 24.55
CA VAL A 192 -15.82 -6.80 23.19
C VAL A 192 -15.96 -8.33 23.16
N PRO A 193 -17.06 -8.88 22.61
CA PRO A 193 -17.25 -10.31 22.50
C PRO A 193 -16.12 -11.00 21.76
N LEU A 194 -15.86 -12.26 22.12
CA LEU A 194 -14.85 -13.12 21.48
C LEU A 194 -13.40 -12.64 21.61
N CYS A 195 -13.13 -11.47 22.20
CA CYS A 195 -11.77 -11.00 22.44
C CYS A 195 -10.95 -11.99 23.30
N ARG A 196 -11.59 -12.66 24.27
CA ARG A 196 -10.96 -13.69 25.15
C ARG A 196 -11.19 -15.15 24.75
N LYS A 197 -11.62 -15.44 23.51
CA LYS A 197 -11.92 -16.81 23.04
C LYS A 197 -13.04 -17.57 23.80
N LYS A 198 -13.93 -16.91 24.53
CA LYS A 198 -15.18 -17.55 25.02
C LYS A 198 -16.26 -17.43 23.94
N ARG A 199 -16.69 -18.57 23.37
CA ARG A 199 -17.53 -18.65 22.15
C ARG A 199 -18.96 -18.09 22.30
N ASP A 200 -19.41 -17.69 23.49
CA ASP A 200 -20.85 -17.47 23.77
C ASP A 200 -21.26 -16.04 24.20
N ASP A 201 -20.37 -15.04 24.18
CA ASP A 201 -20.68 -13.72 24.76
C ASP A 201 -21.47 -12.76 23.83
N ILE A 202 -21.64 -13.05 22.54
CA ILE A 202 -22.38 -12.15 21.63
C ILE A 202 -23.88 -12.11 21.95
N ILE A 203 -24.45 -13.21 22.47
CA ILE A 203 -25.87 -13.27 22.85
C ILE A 203 -26.17 -12.33 24.03
N ARG A 204 -25.16 -12.01 24.85
CA ARG A 204 -25.32 -11.19 26.06
C ARG A 204 -25.36 -9.68 25.80
N ILE A 205 -25.05 -9.18 24.60
CA ILE A 205 -25.01 -7.73 24.29
C ILE A 205 -26.30 -7.23 23.61
N LEU A 206 -27.33 -8.08 23.48
CA LEU A 206 -28.65 -7.63 23.04
C LEU A 206 -29.56 -7.39 24.25
N GLN A 207 -30.06 -6.16 24.37
CA GLN A 207 -31.29 -5.81 25.11
C GLN A 207 -32.38 -5.52 24.08
#